data_AF-A0A3S1BZY2-F1
#
_entry.id   AF-A0A3S1BZY2-F1
#
_cell.length_a   1.000
_cell.length_b   1.000
_cell.length_c   1.000
_cell.angle_alpha   90.00
_cell.angle_beta   90.00
_cell.angle_gamma   90.00
#
_symmetry.space_group_name_H-M   'P 1'
#
loop_
_entity.id
_entity.type
_entity.pdbx_description
1 polymer ?
#
loop_
_entity_poly.entity_id
_entity_poly.type
_entity_poly.pdbx_seq_one_letter_code
_entity_poly.pdbx_strand_id
1 'polypeptide(L)'
;MVKTQLESITEIISKLELSISKDTAALNSCDPADPKVHLLKTEIDRMNQRLEFFQKEQQAIIASGKTIYMFEFGTDDHIRQSFQDDDVRWKVDSTFIKYTQRILESDKTPAKKIKMMENLMKVYTDLVESISGT
;
A
#
# COMPACT_ATOMS: atom_id res chain seq x y z
N MET A 1 -1.88 -13.15 12.40
CA MET A 1 -1.25 -13.57 11.12
C MET A 1 -1.07 -12.32 10.27
N VAL A 2 0.08 -12.13 9.62
CA VAL A 2 0.34 -10.94 8.78
C VAL A 2 -0.32 -11.15 7.43
N LYS A 3 -1.15 -10.21 6.97
CA LYS A 3 -1.81 -10.29 5.66
C LYS A 3 -0.81 -9.98 4.55
N THR A 4 -0.91 -10.69 3.44
CA THR A 4 -0.20 -10.34 2.21
C THR A 4 -0.81 -9.08 1.58
N GLN A 5 -0.05 -8.38 0.75
CA GLN A 5 -0.56 -7.24 -0.02
C GLN A 5 -1.72 -7.66 -0.90
N LEU A 6 -1.65 -8.86 -1.47
CA LEU A 6 -2.75 -9.44 -2.25
C LEU A 6 -4.01 -9.64 -1.38
N GLU A 7 -3.87 -10.22 -0.18
CA GLU A 7 -5.00 -10.40 0.75
C GLU A 7 -5.61 -9.05 1.17
N SER A 8 -4.78 -8.05 1.46
CA SER A 8 -5.23 -6.71 1.84
C SER A 8 -5.96 -6.00 0.69
N ILE A 9 -5.41 -6.04 -0.53
CA ILE A 9 -6.06 -5.45 -1.71
C ILE A 9 -7.36 -6.20 -2.04
N THR A 10 -7.36 -7.53 -1.94
CA THR A 10 -8.57 -8.34 -2.16
C THR A 10 -9.66 -7.97 -1.16
N GLU A 11 -9.33 -7.79 0.12
CA GLU A 11 -10.29 -7.35 1.13
C GLU A 11 -10.83 -5.93 0.88
N ILE A 12 -9.95 -5.00 0.45
CA ILE A 12 -10.34 -3.63 0.10
C ILE A 12 -11.31 -3.65 -1.09
N ILE A 13 -11.01 -4.43 -2.13
CA ILE A 13 -11.89 -4.63 -3.30
C ILE A 13 -13.25 -5.16 -2.85
N SER A 14 -13.30 -6.24 -2.06
CA SER A 14 -14.56 -6.82 -1.61
C SER A 14 -15.40 -5.84 -0.77
N LYS A 15 -14.76 -5.01 0.07
CA LYS A 15 -15.46 -3.97 0.84
C LYS A 15 -16.01 -2.86 -0.05
N LEU A 16 -15.24 -2.44 -1.05
CA LEU A 16 -15.67 -1.44 -2.04
C LEU A 16 -16.85 -1.94 -2.87
N GLU A 17 -16.78 -3.18 -3.38
CA GLU A 17 -17.87 -3.80 -4.13
C GLU A 17 -19.16 -3.90 -3.30
N LEU A 18 -19.04 -4.26 -2.02
CA LEU A 18 -20.18 -4.29 -1.10
C LEU A 18 -20.78 -2.90 -0.90
N SER A 19 -19.95 -1.87 -0.73
CA SER A 19 -20.42 -0.48 -0.54
C SER A 19 -21.11 0.02 -1.81
N ILE A 20 -20.48 -0.14 -2.97
CA ILE A 20 -21.04 0.24 -4.27
C ILE A 20 -22.40 -0.42 -4.50
N SER A 21 -22.51 -1.72 -4.20
CA SER A 21 -23.77 -2.47 -4.33
C SER A 21 -24.87 -1.90 -3.42
N LYS A 22 -24.55 -1.58 -2.15
CA LYS A 22 -25.49 -0.95 -1.22
C LYS A 22 -25.94 0.42 -1.68
N ASP A 23 -25.00 1.26 -2.12
CA ASP A 23 -25.29 2.63 -2.55
C ASP A 23 -26.06 2.64 -3.87
N THR A 24 -25.80 1.68 -4.75
CA THR A 24 -26.58 1.46 -5.98
C THR A 24 -28.00 0.99 -5.67
N ALA A 25 -28.18 0.08 -4.70
CA ALA A 25 -29.51 -0.34 -4.26
C ALA A 25 -30.29 0.83 -3.62
N ALA A 26 -29.61 1.64 -2.81
CA ALA A 26 -30.18 2.86 -2.23
C ALA A 26 -30.61 3.84 -3.33
N LEU A 27 -29.74 4.09 -4.32
CA LEU A 27 -30.03 4.93 -5.49
C LEU A 27 -31.27 4.44 -6.26
N ASN A 28 -31.40 3.13 -6.48
CA ASN A 28 -32.54 2.53 -7.18
C ASN A 28 -33.85 2.62 -6.39
N SER A 29 -33.76 2.80 -5.06
CA SER A 29 -34.91 3.00 -4.17
C SER A 29 -35.28 4.46 -3.93
N CYS A 30 -34.44 5.41 -4.37
CA CYS A 30 -34.70 6.85 -4.28
C CYS A 30 -35.65 7.33 -5.38
N ASP A 31 -36.46 8.34 -5.05
CA ASP A 31 -37.19 9.11 -6.06
C ASP A 31 -36.17 9.83 -6.97
N PRO A 32 -36.25 9.68 -8.30
CA PRO A 32 -35.37 10.37 -9.26
C PRO A 32 -35.32 11.90 -9.11
N ALA A 33 -36.36 12.51 -8.52
CA ALA A 33 -36.41 13.94 -8.25
C ALA A 33 -35.69 14.36 -6.95
N ASP A 34 -35.25 13.41 -6.12
CA ASP A 34 -34.55 13.70 -4.86
C ASP A 34 -33.13 14.23 -5.15
N PRO A 35 -32.73 15.39 -4.61
CA PRO A 35 -31.37 15.94 -4.71
C PRO A 35 -30.26 14.95 -4.32
N LYS A 36 -30.56 13.97 -3.46
CA LYS A 36 -29.62 12.92 -3.04
C LYS A 36 -29.22 11.98 -4.17
N VAL A 37 -30.03 11.84 -5.21
CA VAL A 37 -29.73 10.99 -6.38
C VAL A 37 -28.44 11.43 -7.08
N HIS A 38 -28.23 12.74 -7.23
CA HIS A 38 -27.04 13.25 -7.89
C HIS A 38 -25.76 13.04 -7.05
N LEU A 39 -25.89 13.21 -5.72
CA LEU A 39 -24.80 12.94 -4.78
C LEU A 39 -24.41 11.46 -4.78
N LEU A 40 -25.40 10.57 -4.66
CA LEU A 40 -25.18 9.12 -4.68
C LEU A 40 -24.54 8.66 -6.00
N LYS A 41 -24.99 9.18 -7.16
CA LYS A 41 -24.36 8.87 -8.45
C LYS A 41 -22.89 9.26 -8.49
N THR A 42 -22.58 10.48 -8.04
CA THR A 42 -21.19 10.98 -8.02
C THR A 42 -20.31 10.15 -7.08
N GLU A 43 -20.84 9.73 -5.94
CA GLU A 43 -20.14 8.89 -4.98
C GLU A 43 -19.88 7.49 -5.53
N ILE A 44 -20.90 6.87 -6.14
CA ILE A 44 -20.78 5.58 -6.85
C ILE A 44 -19.70 5.66 -7.94
N ASP A 45 -19.69 6.72 -8.75
CA ASP A 45 -18.68 6.90 -9.79
C ASP A 45 -17.25 7.00 -9.22
N ARG A 46 -17.07 7.75 -8.12
CA ARG A 46 -15.77 7.83 -7.43
C ARG A 46 -15.34 6.49 -6.84
N MET A 47 -16.29 5.73 -6.28
CA MET A 47 -16.01 4.40 -5.75
C MET A 47 -15.65 3.41 -6.86
N ASN A 48 -16.32 3.48 -8.01
CA ASN A 48 -16.00 2.68 -9.20
C ASN A 48 -14.59 2.98 -9.73
N GLN A 49 -14.19 4.25 -9.79
CA GLN A 49 -12.82 4.63 -10.19
C GLN A 49 -11.77 4.06 -9.21
N ARG A 50 -12.04 4.12 -7.90
CA ARG A 50 -11.16 3.50 -6.89
C ARG A 50 -11.12 1.99 -7.00
N LEU A 51 -12.25 1.35 -7.27
CA LEU A 51 -12.33 -0.10 -7.49
C LEU A 51 -11.48 -0.51 -8.70
N GLU A 52 -11.59 0.20 -9.82
CA GLU A 52 -10.80 -0.06 -11.03
C GLU A 52 -9.29 0.07 -10.75
N PHE A 53 -8.90 1.10 -9.99
CA PHE A 53 -7.51 1.27 -9.55
C PHE A 53 -7.02 0.06 -8.74
N PHE A 54 -7.76 -0.36 -7.72
CA PHE A 54 -7.36 -1.49 -6.89
C PHE A 54 -7.37 -2.82 -7.64
N GLN A 55 -8.28 -3.02 -8.59
CA GLN A 55 -8.29 -4.20 -9.45
C GLN A 55 -7.06 -4.26 -10.37
N LYS A 56 -6.62 -3.12 -10.92
CA LYS A 56 -5.36 -3.02 -11.68
C LYS A 56 -4.14 -3.36 -10.82
N GLU A 57 -4.09 -2.84 -9.59
CA GLU A 57 -3.04 -3.17 -8.62
C GLU A 57 -3.05 -4.66 -8.26
N GLN A 58 -4.23 -5.25 -8.02
CA GLN A 58 -4.37 -6.67 -7.75
C GLN A 58 -3.85 -7.52 -8.91
N GLN A 59 -4.21 -7.18 -10.15
CA GLN A 59 -3.72 -7.86 -11.34
C GLN A 59 -2.21 -7.72 -11.51
N ALA A 60 -1.64 -6.54 -11.24
CA ALA A 60 -0.19 -6.35 -11.27
C ALA A 60 0.54 -7.23 -10.26
N ILE A 61 0.00 -7.36 -9.04
CA ILE A 61 0.54 -8.26 -8.01
C ILE A 61 0.46 -9.73 -8.45
N ILE A 62 -0.70 -10.17 -8.95
CA ILE A 62 -0.89 -11.55 -9.42
C ILE A 62 0.07 -11.85 -10.59
N ALA A 63 0.14 -10.95 -11.57
CA ALA A 63 1.01 -11.07 -12.74
C ALA A 63 2.50 -11.08 -12.37
N SER A 64 2.89 -10.38 -11.29
CA SER A 64 4.26 -10.40 -10.80
C SER A 64 4.69 -11.75 -10.24
N GLY A 65 3.75 -12.61 -9.82
CA GLY A 65 4.02 -13.90 -9.18
C GLY A 65 4.75 -13.81 -7.83
N LYS A 66 4.99 -12.60 -7.31
CA LYS A 66 5.70 -12.36 -6.06
C LYS A 66 4.71 -12.25 -4.92
N THR A 67 4.76 -13.18 -3.97
CA THR A 67 3.99 -13.10 -2.72
C THR A 67 4.59 -12.00 -1.84
N ILE A 68 3.99 -10.81 -1.90
CA ILE A 68 4.40 -9.67 -1.07
C ILE A 68 3.66 -9.74 0.26
N TYR A 69 4.39 -9.99 1.35
CA TYR A 69 3.84 -9.89 2.70
C TYR A 69 3.88 -8.42 3.14
N MET A 70 2.74 -7.85 3.54
CA MET A 70 2.70 -6.52 4.17
C MET A 70 3.25 -6.64 5.59
N PHE A 71 4.56 -6.74 5.72
CA PHE A 71 5.22 -6.51 7.00
C PHE A 71 5.20 -5.01 7.27
N GLU A 72 5.03 -4.61 8.53
CA GLU A 72 4.88 -3.22 9.03
C GLU A 72 5.98 -2.22 8.64
N PHE A 73 6.92 -2.60 7.79
CA PHE A 73 7.75 -1.71 6.99
C PHE A 73 7.72 -2.29 5.58
N GLY A 74 7.11 -1.54 4.67
CA GLY A 74 6.60 -2.02 3.39
C GLY A 74 7.66 -2.56 2.44
N THR A 75 7.21 -2.87 1.23
CA THR A 75 8.06 -3.32 0.12
C THR A 75 9.28 -2.42 -0.09
N ASP A 76 10.27 -2.91 -0.84
CA ASP A 76 11.42 -2.11 -1.29
C ASP A 76 10.95 -0.74 -1.84
N ASP A 77 9.79 -0.69 -2.52
CA ASP A 77 9.16 0.53 -3.02
C ASP A 77 8.59 1.46 -1.93
N HIS A 78 8.02 0.94 -0.83
CA HIS A 78 7.57 1.78 0.28
C HIS A 78 8.75 2.34 1.08
N ILE A 79 9.83 1.57 1.19
CA ILE A 79 11.08 2.06 1.76
C ILE A 79 11.58 3.17 0.83
N ARG A 80 11.73 2.91 -0.48
CA ARG A 80 12.13 3.93 -1.49
C ARG A 80 11.26 5.20 -1.44
N GLN A 81 9.94 5.10 -1.30
CA GLN A 81 9.04 6.25 -1.14
C GLN A 81 9.31 7.01 0.17
N SER A 82 9.59 6.32 1.26
CA SER A 82 9.96 6.98 2.54
C SER A 82 11.29 7.75 2.43
N PHE A 83 12.18 7.37 1.50
CA PHE A 83 13.38 8.13 1.15
C PHE A 83 13.13 9.24 0.11
N GLN A 84 11.97 9.26 -0.56
CA GLN A 84 11.58 10.30 -1.54
C GLN A 84 10.78 11.45 -0.90
N ASP A 85 10.00 11.18 0.15
CA ASP A 85 9.26 12.21 0.91
C ASP A 85 10.19 13.10 1.77
N ASP A 86 11.36 12.58 2.16
CA ASP A 86 12.46 13.38 2.71
C ASP A 86 13.28 13.92 1.53
N ASP A 87 13.15 15.21 1.22
CA ASP A 87 13.77 15.95 0.10
C ASP A 87 15.32 16.03 0.15
N VAL A 88 15.99 14.91 0.44
CA VAL A 88 17.38 14.87 0.85
C VAL A 88 18.03 13.57 0.42
N ARG A 89 18.51 13.56 -0.82
CA ARG A 89 19.52 12.62 -1.36
C ARG A 89 20.74 12.43 -0.43
N TRP A 90 20.94 13.34 0.53
CA TRP A 90 22.03 13.40 1.51
C TRP A 90 21.73 12.83 2.90
N LYS A 91 20.55 12.23 3.14
CA LYS A 91 20.15 11.68 4.46
C LYS A 91 20.01 10.16 4.50
N VAL A 92 20.48 9.45 3.47
CA VAL A 92 20.29 8.01 3.34
C VAL A 92 20.73 7.26 4.61
N ASP A 93 21.89 7.61 5.15
CA ASP A 93 22.45 7.02 6.38
C ASP A 93 21.60 7.33 7.62
N SER A 94 21.10 8.57 7.74
CA SER A 94 20.23 8.96 8.87
C SER A 94 18.90 8.22 8.85
N THR A 95 18.34 8.02 7.66
CA THR A 95 17.08 7.29 7.47
C THR A 95 17.29 5.80 7.75
N PHE A 96 18.41 5.23 7.29
CA PHE A 96 18.81 3.86 7.60
C PHE A 96 18.89 3.62 9.13
N ILE A 97 19.65 4.46 9.85
CA ILE A 97 19.80 4.35 11.31
C ILE A 97 18.44 4.38 12.03
N LYS A 98 17.55 5.30 11.62
CA LYS A 98 16.19 5.41 12.20
C LYS A 98 15.37 4.14 12.02
N TYR A 99 15.42 3.52 10.83
CA TYR A 99 14.70 2.27 10.58
C TYR A 99 15.35 1.09 11.30
N THR A 100 16.68 1.05 11.39
CA THR A 100 17.39 0.05 12.20
C THR A 100 16.93 0.09 13.66
N GLN A 101 16.88 1.28 14.28
CA GLN A 101 16.41 1.43 15.66
C GLN A 101 14.97 0.92 15.83
N ARG A 102 14.06 1.31 14.93
CA ARG A 102 12.67 0.84 14.96
C ARG A 102 12.53 -0.68 14.86
N ILE A 103 13.35 -1.34 14.04
CA ILE A 103 13.34 -2.80 13.92
C ILE A 103 13.81 -3.45 15.24
N LEU A 104 14.89 -2.92 15.82
CA LEU A 104 15.45 -3.44 17.07
C LEU A 104 14.47 -3.27 18.26
N GLU A 105 13.76 -2.13 18.31
CA GLU A 105 12.78 -1.80 19.36
C GLU A 105 11.43 -2.51 19.19
N SER A 106 11.16 -3.08 18.02
CA SER A 106 9.88 -3.77 17.77
C SER A 106 9.73 -5.06 18.59
N ASP A 107 8.50 -5.40 18.99
CA ASP A 107 8.17 -6.64 19.72
C ASP A 107 8.09 -7.86 18.78
N LYS A 108 9.03 -7.97 17.83
CA LYS A 108 9.11 -9.06 16.85
C LYS A 108 10.13 -10.10 17.30
N THR A 109 9.92 -11.34 16.86
CA THR A 109 10.88 -12.43 17.09
C THR A 109 12.23 -12.15 16.44
N PRO A 110 13.35 -12.68 16.97
CA PRO A 110 14.69 -12.46 16.42
C PRO A 110 14.79 -12.78 14.91
N ALA A 111 14.25 -13.91 14.47
CA ALA A 111 14.25 -14.30 13.06
C ALA A 111 13.53 -13.27 12.16
N LYS A 112 12.48 -12.63 12.67
CA LYS A 112 11.73 -11.61 11.94
C LYS A 112 12.49 -10.29 11.88
N LYS A 113 13.18 -9.90 12.97
CA LYS A 113 14.08 -8.73 12.97
C LYS A 113 15.22 -8.88 11.98
N ILE A 114 15.82 -10.07 11.89
CA ILE A 114 16.88 -10.38 10.91
C ILE A 114 16.39 -10.13 9.49
N LYS A 115 15.25 -10.72 9.11
CA LYS A 115 14.68 -10.54 7.76
C LYS A 115 14.33 -9.09 7.44
N MET A 116 13.87 -8.33 8.44
CA MET A 116 13.60 -6.89 8.28
C MET A 116 14.90 -6.10 8.05
N MET A 117 15.99 -6.47 8.72
CA MET A 117 17.30 -5.87 8.46
C MET A 117 17.84 -6.24 7.08
N GLU A 118 17.72 -7.49 6.65
CA GLU A 118 18.16 -7.92 5.31
C GLU A 118 17.50 -7.08 4.21
N ASN A 119 16.19 -6.85 4.32
CA ASN A 119 15.45 -5.99 3.38
C ASN A 119 15.89 -4.53 3.44
N LEU A 120 16.04 -3.97 4.65
CA LEU A 120 16.52 -2.59 4.84
C LEU A 120 17.93 -2.41 4.23
N MET A 121 18.81 -3.41 4.36
CA MET A 121 20.17 -3.35 3.85
C MET A 121 20.19 -3.37 2.34
N LYS A 122 19.36 -4.23 1.72
CA LYS A 122 19.22 -4.29 0.28
C LYS A 122 18.79 -2.93 -0.30
N VAL A 123 17.76 -2.31 0.27
CA VAL A 123 17.28 -1.00 -0.21
C VAL A 123 18.32 0.10 0.00
N TYR A 124 19.03 0.08 1.13
CA TYR A 124 20.12 1.02 1.39
C TYR A 124 21.24 0.90 0.35
N THR A 125 21.70 -0.31 0.06
CA THR A 125 22.74 -0.56 -0.95
C THR A 125 22.29 -0.07 -2.32
N ASP A 126 21.07 -0.45 -2.76
CA ASP A 126 20.52 -0.01 -4.05
C ASP A 126 20.49 1.54 -4.15
N LEU A 127 20.14 2.22 -3.05
CA LEU A 127 20.08 3.68 -3.00
C LEU A 127 21.47 4.31 -3.04
N VAL A 128 22.42 3.79 -2.26
CA VAL A 128 23.81 4.29 -2.24
C VAL A 128 24.49 4.10 -3.59
N GLU A 129 24.31 2.96 -4.25
CA GLU A 129 24.82 2.69 -5.61
C GLU A 129 24.24 3.70 -6.61
N SER A 130 22.92 3.92 -6.56
CA SER A 130 22.25 4.88 -7.46
C SER A 130 22.70 6.35 -7.27
N ILE A 131 23.21 6.70 -6.09
CA ILE A 131 23.72 8.04 -5.77
C ILE A 131 25.20 8.16 -6.16
N SER A 132 25.96 7.08 -6.04
CA SER A 132 27.42 7.06 -6.24
C SER A 132 27.83 7.03 -7.71
N GLY A 133 26.90 6.78 -8.64
CA GLY A 133 27.15 6.88 -10.08
C GLY A 133 28.08 5.80 -10.64
N THR A 134 28.07 4.61 -10.04
CA THR A 134 28.73 3.39 -10.55
C THR A 134 27.71 2.43 -11.12
#